data_AF-A0A7V4HBJ2-F1
#
_entry.id   AF-A0A7V4HBJ2-F1
#
_cell.length_a   1.000
_cell.length_b   1.000
_cell.length_c   1.000
_cell.angle_alpha   90.00
_cell.angle_beta   90.00
_cell.angle_gamma   90.00
#
_symmetry.space_group_name_H-M   'P 1'
#
loop_
_entity.id
_entity.type
_entity.pdbx_description
1 polymer ?
#
loop_
_entity_poly.entity_id
_entity_poly.type
_entity_poly.pdbx_seq_one_letter_code
_entity_poly.pdbx_strand_id
1 'polypeptide(L)'
;MGLNIFQTTLDRLKQGMQGSYPAYLIEELKTKAQIKHSIDERLTRPWLRHYFIMRFLKEEPSEENTILRDNNLIDIFKTTIPLAENSFTESSMSSWRMFLDTSFRDPDTPWYSGIKKIINTERFYAAIEQLEIEIPSSNPQRNLRFYDHHKILRHIPRIPVKLFFSLHGNEKEKFIQILAQAVNNNPHNIDIALLAYSFFKAWDRTSDFLDLARTENRFDLEEWYFWVEGDLMSVGLLRRDSRDYTTSFLIYDRATVTSEDYKEVADWFLKESEFKSAFHFYSKAKQFELALELLQNISVKEYAELVNLRRLSKGEKPLEFNSENNRFVSMYQEEMETLRGFARIRAAESYREVALKARQHFDRETIETKYAFGELTEEEYGRLIRQIQERKQ
;
A
#
# COMPACT_ATOMS: atom_id res chain seq x y z
N MET A 1 41.70 -18.43 -20.58
CA MET A 1 42.03 -17.09 -21.12
C MET A 1 43.09 -16.48 -20.23
N GLY A 2 44.25 -16.11 -20.81
CA GLY A 2 45.41 -15.64 -20.07
C GLY A 2 45.20 -14.25 -19.46
N LEU A 3 45.59 -14.08 -18.20
CA LEU A 3 45.65 -12.79 -17.50
C LEU A 3 46.67 -11.90 -18.21
N ASN A 4 46.20 -10.87 -18.91
CA ASN A 4 47.04 -9.91 -19.60
C ASN A 4 47.68 -8.97 -18.56
N ILE A 5 49.00 -9.07 -18.38
CA ILE A 5 49.75 -8.44 -17.27
C ILE A 5 49.80 -6.90 -17.40
N PHE A 6 49.36 -6.34 -18.55
CA PHE A 6 49.39 -4.91 -18.88
C PHE A 6 48.07 -4.15 -18.66
N GLN A 7 47.04 -4.76 -18.07
CA GLN A 7 45.76 -4.04 -17.85
C GLN A 7 45.91 -2.92 -16.83
N THR A 8 45.58 -1.70 -17.25
CA THR A 8 45.53 -0.53 -16.37
C THR A 8 44.45 -0.69 -15.31
N THR A 9 44.48 0.13 -14.27
CA THR A 9 43.42 0.18 -13.26
C THR A 9 42.07 0.49 -13.89
N LEU A 10 42.05 1.41 -14.86
CA LEU A 10 40.85 1.80 -15.59
C LEU A 10 40.30 0.66 -16.45
N ASP A 11 41.16 -0.13 -17.10
CA ASP A 11 40.73 -1.30 -17.88
C ASP A 11 40.06 -2.35 -16.99
N ARG A 12 40.61 -2.58 -15.79
CA ARG A 12 40.03 -3.50 -14.80
C ARG A 12 38.69 -3.00 -14.27
N LEU A 13 38.55 -1.70 -14.03
CA LEU A 13 37.26 -1.08 -13.67
C LEU A 13 36.22 -1.33 -14.76
N LYS A 14 36.54 -1.01 -16.02
CA LYS A 14 35.64 -1.20 -17.18
C LYS A 14 35.27 -2.67 -17.37
N GLN A 15 36.24 -3.59 -17.28
CA GLN A 15 35.97 -5.03 -17.35
C GLN A 15 35.10 -5.52 -16.19
N GLY A 16 35.30 -4.96 -15.00
CA GLY A 16 34.48 -5.24 -13.84
C GLY A 16 33.01 -4.82 -14.03
N MET A 17 32.77 -3.63 -14.58
CA MET A 17 31.42 -3.14 -14.92
C MET A 17 30.73 -4.03 -15.97
N GLN A 18 31.51 -4.48 -16.97
CA GLN A 18 31.05 -5.40 -18.02
C GLN A 18 30.87 -6.85 -17.52
N GLY A 19 31.29 -7.17 -16.29
CA GLY A 19 31.17 -8.50 -15.72
C GLY A 19 32.21 -9.52 -16.18
N SER A 20 33.26 -9.10 -16.90
CA SER A 20 34.34 -10.00 -17.32
C SER A 20 35.46 -10.13 -16.28
N TYR A 21 35.49 -9.24 -15.28
CA TYR A 21 36.43 -9.26 -14.17
C TYR A 21 35.69 -9.19 -12.83
N PRO A 22 36.17 -9.86 -11.76
CA PRO A 22 37.26 -10.85 -11.74
C PRO A 22 36.84 -12.18 -12.36
N ALA A 23 37.81 -13.05 -12.67
CA ALA A 23 37.54 -14.35 -13.30
C ALA A 23 37.19 -15.47 -12.31
N TYR A 24 37.49 -15.29 -11.01
CA TYR A 24 37.27 -16.28 -9.96
C TYR A 24 37.12 -15.59 -8.59
N LEU A 25 36.44 -16.27 -7.67
CA LEU A 25 36.44 -15.94 -6.24
C LEU A 25 37.58 -16.69 -5.53
N ILE A 26 37.95 -16.20 -4.35
CA ILE A 26 39.08 -16.69 -3.57
C ILE A 26 38.60 -17.01 -2.16
N GLU A 27 38.85 -18.23 -1.71
CA GLU A 27 38.70 -18.64 -0.31
C GLU A 27 40.10 -18.72 0.31
N GLU A 28 40.33 -17.97 1.39
CA GLU A 28 41.56 -18.03 2.17
C GLU A 28 41.41 -19.03 3.31
N LEU A 29 42.16 -20.14 3.23
CA LEU A 29 42.22 -21.12 4.30
C LEU A 29 43.03 -20.60 5.49
N LYS A 30 42.78 -21.17 6.68
CA LYS A 30 43.57 -20.88 7.90
C LYS A 30 45.09 -21.05 7.70
N THR A 31 45.50 -21.86 6.73
CA THR A 31 46.88 -22.12 6.35
C THR A 31 47.48 -21.08 5.39
N LYS A 32 46.78 -19.98 5.08
CA LYS A 32 47.11 -18.98 4.03
C LYS A 32 47.13 -19.53 2.59
N ALA A 33 46.72 -20.78 2.38
CA ALA A 33 46.48 -21.31 1.04
C ALA A 33 45.20 -20.66 0.46
N GLN A 34 45.22 -20.39 -0.85
CA GLN A 34 44.11 -19.80 -1.59
C GLN A 34 43.46 -20.84 -2.49
N ILE A 35 42.15 -21.06 -2.34
CA ILE A 35 41.35 -21.86 -3.26
C ILE A 35 40.61 -20.91 -4.20
N LYS A 36 40.64 -21.22 -5.50
CA LYS A 36 39.91 -20.47 -6.53
C LYS A 36 38.58 -21.14 -6.82
N HIS A 37 37.51 -20.36 -6.81
CA HIS A 37 36.16 -20.81 -7.12
C HIS A 37 35.66 -20.13 -8.38
N SER A 38 34.93 -20.85 -9.22
CA SER A 38 34.18 -20.25 -10.32
C SER A 38 33.16 -19.25 -9.78
N ILE A 39 32.92 -18.18 -10.53
CA ILE A 39 31.86 -17.22 -10.22
C ILE A 39 30.56 -17.75 -10.79
N ASP A 40 29.51 -17.76 -9.96
CA ASP A 40 28.16 -17.97 -10.45
C ASP A 40 27.73 -16.73 -11.23
N GLU A 41 27.56 -16.89 -12.54
CA GLU A 41 27.19 -15.80 -13.45
C GLU A 41 25.78 -15.27 -13.21
N ARG A 42 24.87 -16.08 -12.65
CA ARG A 42 23.51 -15.66 -12.35
C ARG A 42 23.41 -15.04 -10.97
N LEU A 43 24.04 -15.67 -9.98
CA LEU A 43 23.89 -15.27 -8.58
C LEU A 43 24.93 -14.25 -8.14
N THR A 44 26.22 -14.50 -8.37
CA THR A 44 27.30 -13.71 -7.76
C THR A 44 27.79 -12.57 -8.65
N ARG A 45 27.74 -12.75 -9.97
CA ARG A 45 28.24 -11.75 -10.91
C ARG A 45 27.59 -10.37 -10.78
N PRO A 46 26.26 -10.22 -10.62
CA PRO A 46 25.62 -8.91 -10.45
C PRO A 46 26.15 -8.13 -9.25
N TRP A 47 26.49 -8.82 -8.16
CA TRP A 47 27.04 -8.23 -6.94
C TRP A 47 28.47 -7.71 -7.14
N LEU A 48 29.30 -8.49 -7.83
CA LEU A 48 30.65 -8.06 -8.20
C LEU A 48 30.60 -6.85 -9.14
N ARG A 49 29.74 -6.89 -10.16
CA ARG A 49 29.52 -5.76 -11.09
C ARG A 49 29.13 -4.51 -10.34
N HIS A 50 28.24 -4.61 -9.35
CA HIS A 50 27.81 -3.47 -8.54
C HIS A 50 28.99 -2.76 -7.87
N TYR A 51 29.95 -3.50 -7.31
CA TYR A 51 31.17 -2.91 -6.73
C TYR A 51 31.91 -2.04 -7.76
N PHE A 52 32.16 -2.56 -8.96
CA PHE A 52 32.90 -1.83 -9.99
C PHE A 52 32.12 -0.64 -10.52
N ILE A 53 30.80 -0.78 -10.72
CA ILE A 53 29.93 0.33 -11.13
C ILE A 53 29.97 1.45 -10.09
N MET A 54 29.86 1.13 -8.79
CA MET A 54 29.91 2.14 -7.73
C MET A 54 31.27 2.82 -7.61
N ARG A 55 32.37 2.09 -7.87
CA ARG A 55 33.71 2.68 -7.94
C ARG A 55 33.84 3.63 -9.11
N PHE A 56 33.37 3.22 -10.27
CA PHE A 56 33.39 4.05 -11.48
C PHE A 56 32.52 5.30 -11.33
N LEU A 57 31.30 5.17 -10.80
CA LEU A 57 30.41 6.29 -10.51
C LEU A 57 31.02 7.34 -9.56
N LYS A 58 31.86 6.88 -8.62
CA LYS A 58 32.56 7.79 -7.70
C LYS A 58 33.63 8.61 -8.42
N GLU A 59 34.24 8.05 -9.46
CA GLU A 59 35.28 8.70 -10.27
C GLU A 59 34.66 9.58 -11.37
N GLU A 60 33.62 9.08 -12.03
CA GLU A 60 32.91 9.73 -13.13
C GLU A 60 31.38 9.71 -12.90
N PRO A 61 30.84 10.68 -12.15
CA PRO A 61 29.40 10.81 -11.95
C PRO A 61 28.73 11.19 -13.27
N SER A 62 27.88 10.32 -13.80
CA SER A 62 27.06 10.60 -14.98
C SER A 62 25.70 9.94 -14.88
N GLU A 63 24.73 10.47 -15.63
CA GLU A 63 23.39 9.91 -15.72
C GLU A 63 23.41 8.51 -16.34
N GLU A 64 24.21 8.29 -17.38
CA GLU A 64 24.38 6.97 -18.01
C GLU A 64 24.91 5.92 -17.02
N ASN A 65 25.90 6.28 -16.21
CA ASN A 65 26.44 5.39 -15.18
C ASN A 65 25.44 5.14 -14.05
N THR A 66 24.57 6.12 -13.76
CA THR A 66 23.48 6.02 -12.78
C THR A 66 22.43 5.02 -13.25
N ILE A 67 22.03 5.11 -14.53
CA ILE A 67 21.13 4.15 -15.19
C ILE A 67 21.76 2.75 -15.21
N LEU A 68 23.06 2.63 -15.48
CA LEU A 68 23.76 1.35 -15.42
C LEU A 68 23.72 0.73 -14.02
N ARG A 69 23.92 1.55 -12.98
CA ARG A 69 23.83 1.15 -11.57
C ARG A 69 22.44 0.68 -11.22
N ASP A 70 21.40 1.39 -11.66
CA ASP A 70 20.00 1.04 -11.40
C ASP A 70 19.57 -0.25 -12.12
N ASN A 71 19.96 -0.42 -13.38
CA ASN A 71 19.71 -1.68 -14.10
C ASN A 71 20.46 -2.86 -13.43
N ASN A 72 21.68 -2.65 -12.91
CA ASN A 72 22.38 -3.70 -12.17
C ASN A 72 21.75 -3.98 -10.79
N LEU A 73 21.12 -2.99 -10.13
CA LEU A 73 20.33 -3.22 -8.93
C LEU A 73 19.11 -4.08 -9.23
N ILE A 74 18.45 -3.89 -10.38
CA ILE A 74 17.36 -4.77 -10.82
C ILE A 74 17.88 -6.20 -11.02
N ASP A 75 19.04 -6.38 -11.65
CA ASP A 75 19.66 -7.71 -11.83
C ASP A 75 19.95 -8.37 -10.48
N ILE A 76 20.51 -7.63 -9.51
CA ILE A 76 20.71 -8.12 -8.14
C ILE A 76 19.38 -8.49 -7.50
N PHE A 77 18.37 -7.63 -7.63
CA PHE A 77 17.08 -7.85 -7.01
C PHE A 77 16.49 -9.20 -7.45
N LYS A 78 16.52 -9.48 -8.76
CA LYS A 78 16.08 -10.78 -9.32
C LYS A 78 16.80 -11.97 -8.69
N THR A 79 18.05 -11.84 -8.25
CA THR A 79 18.77 -12.92 -7.55
C THR A 79 18.27 -13.14 -6.11
N THR A 80 17.63 -12.14 -5.51
CA THR A 80 17.16 -12.10 -4.12
C THR A 80 15.65 -12.26 -3.94
N ILE A 81 14.93 -12.58 -5.02
CA ILE A 81 13.50 -12.88 -4.95
C ILE A 81 13.22 -14.14 -5.76
N PRO A 82 12.25 -14.96 -5.34
CA PRO A 82 11.86 -16.14 -6.10
C PRO A 82 10.96 -15.71 -7.27
N LEU A 83 11.44 -15.98 -8.47
CA LEU A 83 10.78 -15.83 -9.76
C LEU A 83 10.69 -17.22 -10.41
N ALA A 84 9.91 -17.37 -11.48
CA ALA A 84 9.78 -18.66 -12.18
C ALA A 84 11.16 -19.29 -12.56
N GLU A 85 12.17 -18.45 -12.81
CA GLU A 85 13.51 -18.87 -13.21
C GLU A 85 14.40 -19.36 -12.04
N ASN A 86 14.03 -19.05 -10.79
CA ASN A 86 14.84 -19.33 -9.60
C ASN A 86 14.02 -19.66 -8.32
N SER A 87 12.72 -19.98 -8.47
CA SER A 87 11.73 -20.14 -7.39
C SER A 87 12.09 -21.20 -6.35
N PHE A 88 12.93 -22.18 -6.71
CA PHE A 88 13.37 -23.27 -5.85
C PHE A 88 14.79 -23.12 -5.28
N THR A 89 15.42 -21.95 -5.43
CA THR A 89 16.72 -21.71 -4.79
C THR A 89 16.52 -21.38 -3.31
N GLU A 90 17.02 -22.23 -2.40
CA GLU A 90 16.82 -22.22 -0.94
C GLU A 90 17.14 -20.90 -0.20
N SER A 91 17.62 -19.86 -0.88
CA SER A 91 18.16 -18.64 -0.27
C SER A 91 17.59 -17.32 -0.80
N SER A 92 16.68 -17.32 -1.79
CA SER A 92 16.29 -16.08 -2.48
C SER A 92 15.81 -14.97 -1.53
N MET A 93 14.82 -15.22 -0.67
CA MET A 93 14.30 -14.21 0.28
C MET A 93 15.15 -13.99 1.55
N SER A 94 16.21 -14.77 1.77
CA SER A 94 16.97 -14.74 3.04
C SER A 94 17.54 -13.36 3.36
N SER A 95 17.97 -12.61 2.33
CA SER A 95 18.56 -11.28 2.47
C SER A 95 17.53 -10.19 2.81
N TRP A 96 16.25 -10.39 2.48
CA TRP A 96 15.16 -9.44 2.75
C TRP A 96 14.43 -9.71 4.06
N ARG A 97 14.61 -10.89 4.65
CA ARG A 97 13.91 -11.29 5.87
C ARG A 97 14.17 -10.34 7.04
N MET A 98 15.42 -9.94 7.25
CA MET A 98 15.78 -8.97 8.30
C MET A 98 15.09 -7.62 8.10
N PHE A 99 14.94 -7.18 6.84
CA PHE A 99 14.22 -5.95 6.51
C PHE A 99 12.73 -6.05 6.87
N LEU A 100 12.09 -7.17 6.51
CA LEU A 100 10.67 -7.41 6.83
C LEU A 100 10.43 -7.55 8.34
N ASP A 101 11.27 -8.33 9.04
CA ASP A 101 11.17 -8.53 10.49
C ASP A 101 11.36 -7.22 11.27
N THR A 102 12.14 -6.28 10.73
CA THR A 102 12.32 -4.94 11.30
C THR A 102 11.14 -4.03 10.98
N SER A 103 10.64 -4.08 9.75
CA SER A 103 9.62 -3.17 9.23
C SER A 103 8.21 -3.48 9.71
N PHE A 104 7.91 -4.75 9.95
CA PHE A 104 6.59 -5.21 10.37
C PHE A 104 6.57 -5.68 11.80
N ARG A 105 5.41 -5.57 12.44
CA ARG A 105 5.13 -6.17 13.75
C ARG A 105 3.84 -6.97 13.70
N ASP A 106 3.72 -7.91 14.62
CA ASP A 106 2.45 -8.57 14.86
C ASP A 106 1.53 -7.61 15.65
N PRO A 107 0.28 -7.42 15.23
CA PRO A 107 -0.68 -6.63 15.99
C PRO A 107 -1.15 -7.36 17.25
N ASP A 108 -1.42 -6.59 18.30
CA ASP A 108 -2.00 -7.09 19.56
C ASP A 108 -3.49 -7.44 19.41
N THR A 109 -4.14 -6.93 18.36
CA THR A 109 -5.58 -7.11 18.08
C THR A 109 -5.87 -8.45 17.39
N PRO A 110 -7.04 -9.08 17.66
CA PRO A 110 -7.51 -10.22 16.89
C PRO A 110 -7.61 -9.87 15.40
N TRP A 111 -7.14 -10.78 14.55
CA TRP A 111 -6.94 -10.55 13.12
C TRP A 111 -7.50 -11.75 12.34
N TYR A 112 -8.25 -11.48 11.27
CA TYR A 112 -9.09 -12.48 10.62
C TYR A 112 -8.48 -13.05 9.33
N SER A 113 -7.65 -12.29 8.60
CA SER A 113 -7.12 -12.70 7.28
C SER A 113 -5.89 -13.63 7.30
N GLY A 114 -5.55 -14.22 8.45
CA GLY A 114 -4.36 -15.08 8.59
C GLY A 114 -3.01 -14.36 8.53
N ILE A 115 -2.89 -13.25 7.79
CA ILE A 115 -1.67 -12.42 7.69
C ILE A 115 -1.66 -11.36 8.79
N LYS A 116 -1.07 -11.65 9.94
CA LYS A 116 -1.02 -10.74 11.09
C LYS A 116 0.22 -9.84 11.08
N LYS A 117 0.34 -8.93 10.11
CA LYS A 117 1.48 -8.02 10.02
C LYS A 117 1.02 -6.59 9.79
N ILE A 118 1.51 -5.66 10.61
CA ILE A 118 1.31 -4.22 10.42
C ILE A 118 2.68 -3.55 10.25
N ILE A 119 2.78 -2.63 9.30
CA ILE A 119 3.98 -1.83 9.11
C ILE A 119 4.17 -0.87 10.29
N ASN A 120 5.36 -0.89 10.89
CA ASN A 120 5.77 0.14 11.84
C ASN A 120 6.53 1.22 11.04
N THR A 121 5.87 2.34 10.77
CA THR A 121 6.38 3.39 9.89
C THR A 121 7.79 3.89 10.29
N GLU A 122 8.04 4.10 11.59
CA GLU A 122 9.35 4.56 12.06
C GLU A 122 10.43 3.51 11.81
N ARG A 123 10.16 2.25 12.17
CA ARG A 123 11.11 1.15 11.94
C ARG A 123 11.32 0.85 10.47
N PHE A 124 10.28 1.00 9.66
CA PHE A 124 10.33 0.82 8.21
C PHE A 124 11.31 1.80 7.57
N TYR A 125 11.16 3.11 7.80
CA TYR A 125 12.08 4.10 7.25
C TYR A 125 13.48 3.98 7.84
N ALA A 126 13.61 3.62 9.13
CA ALA A 126 14.92 3.32 9.71
C ALA A 126 15.58 2.10 9.04
N ALA A 127 14.82 1.06 8.74
CA ALA A 127 15.30 -0.14 8.06
C ALA A 127 15.77 0.16 6.64
N ILE A 128 15.07 1.03 5.89
CA ILE A 128 15.49 1.49 4.56
C ILE A 128 16.88 2.13 4.64
N GLU A 129 17.12 3.00 5.64
CA GLU A 129 18.38 3.75 5.74
C GLU A 129 19.55 2.94 6.29
N GLN A 130 19.29 1.99 7.19
CA GLN A 130 20.35 1.35 7.99
C GLN A 130 20.69 -0.06 7.54
N LEU A 131 19.76 -0.76 6.88
CA LEU A 131 19.99 -2.16 6.51
C LEU A 131 20.67 -2.29 5.15
N GLU A 132 21.45 -3.35 5.05
CA GLU A 132 22.07 -3.80 3.81
C GLU A 132 21.66 -5.24 3.55
N ILE A 133 21.50 -5.58 2.28
CA ILE A 133 21.29 -6.96 1.85
C ILE A 133 22.62 -7.60 1.46
N GLU A 134 22.69 -8.92 1.65
CA GLU A 134 23.84 -9.74 1.32
C GLU A 134 23.51 -10.69 0.17
N ILE A 135 24.54 -11.22 -0.49
CA ILE A 135 24.35 -12.24 -1.51
C ILE A 135 23.67 -13.47 -0.91
N PRO A 136 22.58 -13.98 -1.51
CA PRO A 136 22.00 -15.26 -1.11
C PRO A 136 23.07 -16.34 -1.21
N SER A 137 23.42 -16.99 -0.10
CA SER A 137 24.46 -18.03 -0.09
C SER A 137 23.94 -19.31 0.54
N SER A 138 24.19 -20.44 -0.12
CA SER A 138 23.89 -21.77 0.42
C SER A 138 24.83 -22.18 1.56
N ASN A 139 26.00 -21.52 1.66
CA ASN A 139 26.96 -21.76 2.74
C ASN A 139 27.58 -20.45 3.24
N PRO A 140 26.98 -19.81 4.26
CA PRO A 140 27.47 -18.54 4.81
C PRO A 140 28.82 -18.66 5.51
N GLN A 141 29.30 -19.89 5.79
CA GLN A 141 30.61 -20.10 6.42
C GLN A 141 31.77 -19.92 5.43
N ARG A 142 31.51 -19.99 4.12
CA ARG A 142 32.54 -19.80 3.09
C ARG A 142 32.83 -18.31 2.93
N ASN A 143 34.00 -17.90 3.38
CA ASN A 143 34.44 -16.52 3.30
C ASN A 143 35.03 -16.19 1.92
N LEU A 144 34.16 -16.12 0.91
CA LEU A 144 34.55 -15.84 -0.47
C LEU A 144 34.92 -14.36 -0.66
N ARG A 145 36.09 -14.14 -1.27
CA ARG A 145 36.65 -12.82 -1.59
C ARG A 145 36.91 -12.70 -3.09
N PHE A 146 37.15 -11.48 -3.55
CA PHE A 146 37.46 -11.19 -4.94
C PHE A 146 38.57 -10.14 -5.03
N TYR A 147 39.33 -10.13 -6.13
CA TYR A 147 40.31 -9.07 -6.38
C TYR A 147 39.62 -7.83 -6.96
N ASP A 148 39.84 -6.68 -6.34
CA ASP A 148 39.38 -5.40 -6.88
C ASP A 148 40.27 -4.88 -8.03
N HIS A 149 39.94 -3.71 -8.58
CA HIS A 149 40.69 -3.09 -9.66
C HIS A 149 42.15 -2.75 -9.29
N HIS A 150 42.51 -2.73 -8.01
CA HIS A 150 43.89 -2.60 -7.53
C HIS A 150 44.55 -3.95 -7.19
N LYS A 151 43.88 -5.09 -7.46
CA LYS A 151 44.30 -6.44 -7.04
C LYS A 151 44.38 -6.60 -5.51
N ILE A 152 43.55 -5.87 -4.77
CA ILE A 152 43.38 -6.05 -3.33
C ILE A 152 42.20 -7.00 -3.11
N LEU A 153 42.36 -7.96 -2.20
CA LEU A 153 41.28 -8.87 -1.81
C LEU A 153 40.18 -8.11 -1.04
N ARG A 154 38.94 -8.25 -1.51
CA ARG A 154 37.74 -7.65 -0.93
C ARG A 154 36.68 -8.73 -0.69
N HIS A 155 35.82 -8.50 0.29
CA HIS A 155 34.59 -9.27 0.43
C HIS A 155 33.58 -8.82 -0.63
N ILE A 156 32.70 -9.73 -1.04
CA ILE A 156 31.54 -9.41 -1.87
C ILE A 156 30.76 -8.27 -1.20
N PRO A 157 30.38 -7.20 -1.94
CA PRO A 157 29.75 -6.04 -1.33
C PRO A 157 28.38 -6.40 -0.74
N ARG A 158 28.07 -5.81 0.42
CA ARG A 158 26.69 -5.67 0.89
C ARG A 158 26.08 -4.43 0.24
N ILE A 159 24.77 -4.44 0.03
CA ILE A 159 24.09 -3.40 -0.73
C ILE A 159 23.05 -2.72 0.14
N PRO A 160 23.15 -1.41 0.39
CA PRO A 160 22.16 -0.68 1.18
C PRO A 160 20.76 -0.78 0.59
N VAL A 161 19.78 -1.08 1.43
CA VAL A 161 18.37 -1.22 1.04
C VAL A 161 17.85 0.05 0.36
N LYS A 162 18.22 1.24 0.87
CA LYS A 162 17.84 2.53 0.28
C LYS A 162 18.13 2.70 -1.20
N LEU A 163 19.15 2.02 -1.74
CA LEU A 163 19.46 2.10 -3.17
C LEU A 163 18.32 1.54 -4.05
N PHE A 164 17.62 0.51 -3.57
CA PHE A 164 16.46 -0.05 -4.26
C PHE A 164 15.25 0.88 -4.17
N PHE A 165 15.09 1.60 -3.07
CA PHE A 165 14.00 2.57 -2.88
C PHE A 165 14.24 3.90 -3.63
N SER A 166 15.50 4.22 -3.95
CA SER A 166 15.88 5.40 -4.74
C SER A 166 15.77 5.21 -6.26
N LEU A 167 15.24 4.08 -6.75
CA LEU A 167 15.03 3.91 -8.18
C LEU A 167 14.02 4.93 -8.71
N HIS A 168 14.28 5.44 -9.92
CA HIS A 168 13.47 6.45 -10.57
C HIS A 168 13.17 6.04 -12.02
N GLY A 169 12.23 6.75 -12.65
CA GLY A 169 11.91 6.57 -14.08
C GLY A 169 11.57 5.13 -14.46
N ASN A 170 12.13 4.68 -15.58
CA ASN A 170 11.82 3.38 -16.17
C ASN A 170 12.30 2.20 -15.31
N GLU A 171 13.39 2.37 -14.57
CA GLU A 171 13.96 1.34 -13.70
C GLU A 171 13.02 1.02 -12.53
N LYS A 172 12.36 2.05 -11.97
CA LYS A 172 11.30 1.87 -10.97
C LYS A 172 10.14 1.05 -11.54
N GLU A 173 9.68 1.35 -12.76
CA GLU A 173 8.56 0.61 -13.37
C GLU A 173 8.92 -0.86 -13.67
N LYS A 174 10.14 -1.12 -14.15
CA LYS A 174 10.65 -2.50 -14.32
C LYS A 174 10.68 -3.24 -12.98
N PHE A 175 11.10 -2.56 -11.91
CA PHE A 175 11.15 -3.14 -10.57
C PHE A 175 9.75 -3.53 -10.06
N ILE A 176 8.76 -2.66 -10.27
CA ILE A 176 7.36 -2.93 -9.94
C ILE A 176 6.83 -4.15 -10.69
N GLN A 177 7.12 -4.26 -11.99
CA GLN A 177 6.71 -5.43 -12.79
C GLN A 177 7.31 -6.74 -12.24
N ILE A 178 8.58 -6.70 -11.82
CA ILE A 178 9.26 -7.85 -11.22
C ILE A 178 8.62 -8.23 -9.87
N LEU A 179 8.28 -7.25 -9.04
CA LEU A 179 7.58 -7.49 -7.77
C LEU A 179 6.21 -8.14 -8.01
N ALA A 180 5.42 -7.61 -8.94
CA ALA A 180 4.12 -8.17 -9.31
C ALA A 180 4.25 -9.63 -9.77
N GLN A 181 5.20 -9.90 -10.68
CA GLN A 181 5.50 -11.28 -11.11
C GLN A 181 5.92 -12.18 -9.95
N ALA A 182 6.70 -11.69 -9.00
CA ALA A 182 7.13 -12.47 -7.84
C ALA A 182 5.95 -12.83 -6.92
N VAL A 183 5.03 -11.89 -6.66
CA VAL A 183 3.82 -12.14 -5.88
C VAL A 183 2.93 -13.19 -6.57
N ASN A 184 2.72 -13.06 -7.89
CA ASN A 184 1.83 -13.92 -8.65
C ASN A 184 2.38 -15.35 -8.77
N ASN A 185 3.69 -15.49 -9.00
CA ASN A 185 4.33 -16.79 -9.13
C ASN A 185 4.47 -17.54 -7.80
N ASN A 186 4.31 -16.84 -6.67
CA ASN A 186 4.53 -17.42 -5.34
C ASN A 186 3.37 -17.05 -4.39
N PRO A 187 2.12 -17.48 -4.68
CA PRO A 187 0.96 -17.03 -3.95
C PRO A 187 0.98 -17.39 -2.46
N HIS A 188 1.68 -18.48 -2.10
CA HIS A 188 1.83 -18.95 -0.72
C HIS A 188 2.90 -18.19 0.09
N ASN A 189 3.75 -17.39 -0.57
CA ASN A 189 4.85 -16.72 0.10
C ASN A 189 4.45 -15.29 0.51
N ILE A 190 3.99 -15.18 1.77
CA ILE A 190 3.56 -13.91 2.37
C ILE A 190 4.71 -12.89 2.39
N ASP A 191 5.95 -13.31 2.63
CA ASP A 191 7.10 -12.39 2.73
C ASP A 191 7.30 -11.59 1.44
N ILE A 192 7.04 -12.18 0.27
CA ILE A 192 7.12 -11.48 -1.02
C ILE A 192 6.01 -10.44 -1.14
N ALA A 193 4.78 -10.77 -0.71
CA ALA A 193 3.67 -9.83 -0.73
C ALA A 193 3.96 -8.63 0.20
N LEU A 194 4.50 -8.88 1.41
CA LEU A 194 4.91 -7.84 2.34
C LEU A 194 6.05 -6.99 1.79
N LEU A 195 7.02 -7.61 1.09
CA LEU A 195 8.11 -6.88 0.43
C LEU A 195 7.58 -6.02 -0.71
N ALA A 196 6.69 -6.54 -1.56
CA ALA A 196 6.06 -5.77 -2.63
C ALA A 196 5.31 -4.57 -2.06
N TYR A 197 4.44 -4.78 -1.06
CA TYR A 197 3.74 -3.71 -0.37
C TYR A 197 4.70 -2.66 0.21
N SER A 198 5.84 -3.08 0.78
CA SER A 198 6.86 -2.17 1.31
C SER A 198 7.37 -1.20 0.23
N PHE A 199 7.68 -1.70 -0.96
CA PHE A 199 8.10 -0.85 -2.09
C PHE A 199 6.98 0.07 -2.57
N PHE A 200 5.76 -0.46 -2.72
CA PHE A 200 4.60 0.37 -3.09
C PHE A 200 4.33 1.47 -2.05
N LYS A 201 4.48 1.17 -0.75
CA LYS A 201 4.29 2.14 0.34
C LYS A 201 5.33 3.26 0.30
N ALA A 202 6.61 2.93 0.13
CA ALA A 202 7.65 3.94 0.05
C ALA A 202 7.54 4.83 -1.20
N TRP A 203 6.90 4.33 -2.26
CA TRP A 203 6.70 5.06 -3.51
C TRP A 203 5.35 5.76 -3.63
N ASP A 204 4.54 5.73 -2.57
CA ASP A 204 3.18 6.29 -2.54
C ASP A 204 2.28 5.73 -3.66
N ARG A 205 2.37 4.41 -3.89
CA ARG A 205 1.64 3.66 -4.92
C ARG A 205 0.94 2.44 -4.33
N THR A 206 0.41 2.56 -3.11
CA THR A 206 -0.25 1.45 -2.40
C THR A 206 -1.52 0.98 -3.13
N SER A 207 -2.19 1.86 -3.88
CA SER A 207 -3.29 1.51 -4.79
C SER A 207 -2.91 0.43 -5.79
N ASP A 208 -1.68 0.44 -6.31
CA ASP A 208 -1.24 -0.51 -7.32
C ASP A 208 -1.06 -1.92 -6.73
N PHE A 209 -0.73 -2.00 -5.43
CA PHE A 209 -0.72 -3.26 -4.70
C PHE A 209 -2.15 -3.82 -4.52
N LEU A 210 -3.13 -2.95 -4.26
CA LEU A 210 -4.53 -3.35 -4.19
C LEU A 210 -5.04 -3.84 -5.56
N ASP A 211 -4.70 -3.14 -6.64
CA ASP A 211 -5.05 -3.56 -7.99
C ASP A 211 -4.40 -4.90 -8.35
N LEU A 212 -3.15 -5.13 -7.94
CA LEU A 212 -2.48 -6.42 -8.06
C LEU A 212 -3.25 -7.52 -7.29
N ALA A 213 -3.61 -7.29 -6.03
CA ALA A 213 -4.36 -8.26 -5.23
C ALA A 213 -5.71 -8.62 -5.88
N ARG A 214 -6.43 -7.63 -6.41
CA ARG A 214 -7.70 -7.83 -7.11
C ARG A 214 -7.55 -8.58 -8.43
N THR A 215 -6.59 -8.19 -9.25
CA THR A 215 -6.33 -8.83 -10.56
C THR A 215 -6.04 -10.31 -10.39
N GLU A 216 -5.35 -10.67 -9.31
CA GLU A 216 -4.96 -12.04 -9.00
C GLU A 216 -5.97 -12.78 -8.11
N ASN A 217 -7.13 -12.18 -7.81
CA ASN A 217 -8.16 -12.72 -6.94
C ASN A 217 -7.64 -13.13 -5.55
N ARG A 218 -6.70 -12.36 -5.01
CA ARG A 218 -6.08 -12.54 -3.69
C ARG A 218 -6.85 -11.78 -2.61
N PHE A 219 -8.04 -12.30 -2.27
CA PHE A 219 -8.91 -11.73 -1.22
C PHE A 219 -8.21 -11.60 0.14
N ASP A 220 -7.28 -12.51 0.44
CA ASP A 220 -6.46 -12.46 1.66
C ASP A 220 -5.56 -11.22 1.70
N LEU A 221 -4.97 -10.84 0.55
CA LEU A 221 -4.13 -9.65 0.41
C LEU A 221 -4.96 -8.37 0.34
N GLU A 222 -6.10 -8.39 -0.35
CA GLU A 222 -7.03 -7.26 -0.42
C GLU A 222 -7.55 -6.90 0.98
N GLU A 223 -7.99 -7.89 1.76
CA GLU A 223 -8.43 -7.63 3.12
C GLU A 223 -7.28 -7.14 4.01
N TRP A 224 -6.10 -7.78 3.91
CA TRP A 224 -4.91 -7.35 4.66
C TRP A 224 -4.52 -5.90 4.32
N TYR A 225 -4.59 -5.51 3.05
CA TYR A 225 -4.32 -4.15 2.59
C TYR A 225 -5.22 -3.14 3.32
N PHE A 226 -6.54 -3.35 3.33
CA PHE A 226 -7.46 -2.43 3.98
C PHE A 226 -7.22 -2.34 5.49
N TRP A 227 -6.88 -3.46 6.14
CA TRP A 227 -6.49 -3.45 7.54
C TRP A 227 -5.25 -2.61 7.81
N VAL A 228 -4.20 -2.75 7.00
CA VAL A 228 -2.93 -2.04 7.21
C VAL A 228 -3.02 -0.56 6.85
N GLU A 229 -3.83 -0.21 5.85
CA GLU A 229 -4.13 1.20 5.50
C GLU A 229 -5.19 1.83 6.41
N GLY A 230 -5.79 1.06 7.34
CA GLY A 230 -6.78 1.55 8.29
C GLY A 230 -8.17 1.81 7.69
N ASP A 231 -8.44 1.29 6.50
CA ASP A 231 -9.75 1.37 5.83
C ASP A 231 -10.71 0.30 6.37
N LEU A 232 -11.15 0.52 7.61
CA LEU A 232 -12.07 -0.39 8.30
C LEU A 232 -13.44 -0.48 7.61
N MET A 233 -13.82 0.52 6.81
CA MET A 233 -15.06 0.45 6.05
C MET A 233 -14.98 -0.65 4.99
N SER A 234 -13.92 -0.64 4.18
CA SER A 234 -13.69 -1.67 3.17
C SER A 234 -13.49 -3.06 3.78
N VAL A 235 -12.81 -3.15 4.93
CA VAL A 235 -12.76 -4.43 5.70
C VAL A 235 -14.16 -4.89 6.07
N GLY A 236 -15.00 -4.00 6.62
CA GLY A 236 -16.36 -4.34 7.00
C GLY A 236 -17.18 -4.82 5.80
N LEU A 237 -17.06 -4.15 4.65
CA LEU A 237 -17.75 -4.52 3.41
C LEU A 237 -17.38 -5.94 2.96
N LEU A 238 -16.08 -6.29 2.95
CA LEU A 238 -15.61 -7.63 2.61
C LEU A 238 -16.18 -8.71 3.56
N ARG A 239 -16.49 -8.33 4.81
CA ARG A 239 -16.95 -9.29 5.84
C ARG A 239 -18.46 -9.45 5.90
N ARG A 240 -19.25 -8.60 5.24
CA ARG A 240 -20.73 -8.72 5.23
C ARG A 240 -21.21 -10.09 4.76
N ASP A 241 -20.52 -10.67 3.78
CA ASP A 241 -20.89 -11.96 3.20
C ASP A 241 -20.71 -13.15 4.17
N SER A 242 -19.89 -12.97 5.21
CA SER A 242 -19.67 -14.00 6.24
C SER A 242 -20.77 -14.09 7.29
N ARG A 243 -21.71 -13.13 7.31
CA ARG A 243 -22.77 -12.98 8.33
C ARG A 243 -22.27 -12.99 9.78
N ASP A 244 -21.01 -12.65 10.01
CA ASP A 244 -20.48 -12.42 11.35
C ASP A 244 -20.83 -10.99 11.81
N TYR A 245 -22.08 -10.83 12.27
CA TYR A 245 -22.62 -9.54 12.66
C TYR A 245 -21.88 -8.91 13.86
N THR A 246 -21.31 -9.73 14.76
CA THR A 246 -20.59 -9.23 15.94
C THR A 246 -19.25 -8.62 15.53
N THR A 247 -18.50 -9.31 14.68
CA THR A 247 -17.24 -8.79 14.15
C THR A 247 -17.46 -7.56 13.27
N SER A 248 -18.45 -7.61 12.37
CA SER A 248 -18.81 -6.47 11.52
C SER A 248 -19.21 -5.25 12.35
N PHE A 249 -19.94 -5.44 13.45
CA PHE A 249 -20.29 -4.35 14.38
C PHE A 249 -19.03 -3.70 14.94
N LEU A 250 -18.07 -4.48 15.46
CA LEU A 250 -16.85 -3.95 16.05
C LEU A 250 -15.95 -3.23 15.03
N ILE A 251 -15.92 -3.72 13.78
CA ILE A 251 -15.16 -3.10 12.69
C ILE A 251 -15.78 -1.73 12.35
N TYR A 252 -17.08 -1.68 12.07
CA TYR A 252 -17.77 -0.43 11.72
C TYR A 252 -17.82 0.57 12.88
N ASP A 253 -17.92 0.10 14.12
CA ASP A 253 -17.93 0.97 15.30
C ASP A 253 -16.62 1.75 15.46
N ARG A 254 -15.49 1.14 15.03
CA ARG A 254 -14.15 1.73 15.06
C ARG A 254 -13.79 2.47 13.76
N ALA A 255 -14.57 2.31 12.70
CA ALA A 255 -14.30 2.93 11.42
C ALA A 255 -14.52 4.45 11.50
N THR A 256 -13.57 5.21 10.99
CA THR A 256 -13.70 6.67 10.82
C THR A 256 -14.44 6.93 9.51
N VAL A 257 -15.75 7.10 9.57
CA VAL A 257 -16.62 7.21 8.40
C VAL A 257 -17.61 8.38 8.53
N THR A 258 -18.25 8.75 7.42
CA THR A 258 -19.22 9.85 7.39
C THR A 258 -20.56 9.47 8.03
N SER A 259 -21.45 10.46 8.20
CA SER A 259 -22.82 10.19 8.63
C SER A 259 -23.59 9.31 7.65
N GLU A 260 -23.32 9.44 6.35
CA GLU A 260 -24.00 8.67 5.30
C GLU A 260 -23.55 7.21 5.33
N ASP A 261 -22.26 7.00 5.50
CA ASP A 261 -21.66 5.69 5.73
C ASP A 261 -22.27 4.97 6.95
N TYR A 262 -22.42 5.67 8.08
CA TYR A 262 -23.08 5.08 9.26
C TYR A 262 -24.55 4.75 9.02
N LYS A 263 -25.24 5.54 8.19
CA LYS A 263 -26.62 5.25 7.80
C LYS A 263 -26.68 4.02 6.91
N GLU A 264 -25.78 3.89 5.94
CA GLU A 264 -25.68 2.73 5.04
C GLU A 264 -25.39 1.44 5.84
N VAL A 265 -24.46 1.49 6.80
CA VAL A 265 -24.19 0.38 7.73
C VAL A 265 -25.42 0.05 8.57
N ALA A 266 -26.14 1.06 9.07
CA ALA A 266 -27.37 0.87 9.85
C ALA A 266 -28.48 0.21 9.02
N ASP A 267 -28.67 0.66 7.77
CA ASP A 267 -29.63 0.10 6.83
C ASP A 267 -29.31 -1.38 6.54
N TRP A 268 -28.02 -1.73 6.42
CA TRP A 268 -27.59 -3.13 6.25
C TRP A 268 -27.93 -3.99 7.48
N PHE A 269 -27.56 -3.58 8.69
CA PHE A 269 -27.92 -4.32 9.91
C PHE A 269 -29.44 -4.44 10.08
N LEU A 270 -30.21 -3.41 9.70
CA LEU A 270 -31.67 -3.44 9.75
C LEU A 270 -32.25 -4.50 8.80
N LYS A 271 -31.73 -4.57 7.56
CA LYS A 271 -32.12 -5.59 6.57
C LYS A 271 -31.85 -7.01 7.07
N GLU A 272 -30.75 -7.20 7.79
CA GLU A 272 -30.36 -8.48 8.37
C GLU A 272 -31.06 -8.78 9.72
N SER A 273 -32.04 -7.95 10.13
CA SER A 273 -32.80 -8.07 11.39
C SER A 273 -31.98 -7.89 12.68
N GLU A 274 -30.82 -7.22 12.58
CA GLU A 274 -29.93 -6.89 13.70
C GLU A 274 -30.26 -5.50 14.30
N PHE A 275 -31.46 -5.38 14.87
CA PHE A 275 -32.04 -4.09 15.29
C PHE A 275 -31.21 -3.30 16.30
N LYS A 276 -30.50 -3.96 17.23
CA LYS A 276 -29.65 -3.28 18.22
C LYS A 276 -28.45 -2.60 17.56
N SER A 277 -27.82 -3.29 16.62
CA SER A 277 -26.69 -2.79 15.84
C SER A 277 -27.13 -1.66 14.92
N ALA A 278 -28.26 -1.82 14.22
CA ALA A 278 -28.84 -0.78 13.37
C ALA A 278 -29.15 0.51 14.16
N PHE A 279 -29.79 0.38 15.33
CA PHE A 279 -30.10 1.53 16.19
C PHE A 279 -28.84 2.29 16.63
N HIS A 280 -27.78 1.57 17.02
CA HIS A 280 -26.50 2.17 17.40
C HIS A 280 -25.90 3.03 16.28
N PHE A 281 -25.85 2.52 15.06
CA PHE A 281 -25.26 3.24 13.92
C PHE A 281 -26.12 4.40 13.43
N TYR A 282 -27.45 4.30 13.45
CA TYR A 282 -28.31 5.47 13.21
C TYR A 282 -28.12 6.57 14.27
N SER A 283 -27.95 6.19 15.54
CA SER A 283 -27.66 7.15 16.60
C SER A 283 -26.33 7.85 16.37
N LYS A 284 -25.28 7.13 15.93
CA LYS A 284 -24.01 7.74 15.53
C LYS A 284 -24.19 8.71 14.36
N ALA A 285 -24.88 8.30 13.29
CA ALA A 285 -25.15 9.16 12.13
C ALA A 285 -25.82 10.48 12.55
N LYS A 286 -26.87 10.41 13.38
CA LYS A 286 -27.58 11.59 13.87
C LYS A 286 -26.74 12.50 14.76
N GLN A 287 -25.82 11.94 15.54
CA GLN A 287 -24.87 12.73 16.34
C GLN A 287 -23.89 13.52 15.45
N PHE A 288 -23.54 13.00 14.25
CA PHE A 288 -22.74 13.74 13.27
C PHE A 288 -23.54 14.89 12.62
N GLU A 289 -24.81 14.68 12.30
CA GLU A 289 -25.69 15.74 11.78
C GLU A 289 -25.83 16.89 12.80
N LEU A 290 -26.04 16.56 14.08
CA LEU A 290 -26.07 17.54 15.17
C LEU A 290 -24.70 18.25 15.32
N ALA A 291 -23.58 17.52 15.19
CA ALA A 291 -22.24 18.11 15.26
C ALA A 291 -21.96 19.09 14.11
N LEU A 292 -22.44 18.79 12.90
CA LEU A 292 -22.40 19.68 11.74
C LEU A 292 -23.20 20.97 11.98
N GLU A 293 -24.43 20.84 12.49
CA GLU A 293 -25.29 21.98 12.82
C GLU A 293 -24.68 22.83 13.95
N LEU A 294 -24.10 22.21 14.97
CA LEU A 294 -23.42 22.91 16.06
C LEU A 294 -22.19 23.65 15.55
N LEU A 295 -21.31 23.00 14.76
CA LEU A 295 -20.09 23.62 14.24
C LEU A 295 -20.36 24.79 13.29
N GLN A 296 -21.46 24.76 12.53
CA GLN A 296 -21.86 25.88 11.66
C GLN A 296 -22.40 27.09 12.44
N ASN A 297 -22.86 26.88 13.68
CA ASN A 297 -23.53 27.89 14.48
C ASN A 297 -22.70 28.41 15.67
N ILE A 298 -21.46 27.95 15.84
CA ILE A 298 -20.54 28.45 16.86
C ILE A 298 -19.49 29.39 16.26
N SER A 299 -19.04 30.35 17.07
CA SER A 299 -17.94 31.25 16.74
C SER A 299 -16.57 30.58 16.90
N VAL A 300 -15.52 31.15 16.30
CA VAL A 300 -14.12 30.70 16.46
C VAL A 300 -13.71 30.63 17.94
N LYS A 301 -14.28 31.51 18.78
CA LYS A 301 -14.04 31.55 20.22
C LYS A 301 -14.65 30.35 20.92
N GLU A 302 -15.91 30.03 20.63
CA GLU A 302 -16.60 28.85 21.16
C GLU A 302 -15.96 27.55 20.66
N TYR A 303 -15.51 27.53 19.40
CA TYR A 303 -14.71 26.43 18.85
C TYR A 303 -13.37 26.25 19.62
N ALA A 304 -12.66 27.34 19.93
CA ALA A 304 -11.42 27.27 20.70
C ALA A 304 -11.64 26.74 22.12
N GLU A 305 -12.77 27.06 22.74
CA GLU A 305 -13.17 26.51 24.04
C GLU A 305 -13.45 25.00 23.95
N LEU A 306 -14.12 24.53 22.90
CA LEU A 306 -14.34 23.09 22.64
C LEU A 306 -13.03 22.34 22.38
N VAL A 307 -12.12 22.92 21.60
CA VAL A 307 -10.78 22.36 21.36
C VAL A 307 -10.00 22.25 22.68
N ASN A 308 -10.06 23.27 23.53
CA ASN A 308 -9.41 23.23 24.84
C ASN A 308 -10.03 22.22 25.80
N LEU A 309 -11.35 22.04 25.78
CA LEU A 309 -12.03 20.98 26.54
C LEU A 309 -11.60 19.58 26.05
N ARG A 310 -11.46 19.38 24.74
CA ARG A 310 -10.96 18.13 24.14
C ARG A 310 -9.48 17.87 24.47
N ARG A 311 -8.67 18.92 24.58
CA ARG A 311 -7.26 18.81 25.02
C ARG A 311 -7.17 18.44 26.49
N LEU A 312 -7.96 19.10 27.35
CA LEU A 312 -8.03 18.81 28.78
C LEU A 312 -8.51 17.36 29.05
N SER A 313 -9.49 16.85 28.31
CA SER A 313 -9.96 15.47 28.46
C SER A 313 -8.92 14.42 28.05
N LYS A 314 -7.95 14.81 27.21
CA LYS A 314 -6.77 14.00 26.83
C LYS A 314 -5.55 14.23 27.72
N GLY A 315 -5.67 15.05 28.77
CA GLY A 315 -4.57 15.40 29.66
C GLY A 315 -3.57 16.40 29.06
N GLU A 316 -3.91 17.04 27.94
CA GLU A 316 -3.10 18.06 27.30
C GLU A 316 -3.36 19.46 27.87
N LYS A 317 -2.34 20.34 27.81
CA LYS A 317 -2.50 21.74 28.23
C LYS A 317 -3.38 22.52 27.22
N PRO A 318 -4.30 23.38 27.70
CA PRO A 318 -5.09 24.25 26.85
C PRO A 318 -4.19 25.29 26.16
N LEU A 319 -4.59 25.70 24.96
CA LEU A 319 -3.94 26.75 24.20
C LEU A 319 -4.60 28.10 24.53
N GLU A 320 -3.80 29.16 24.65
CA GLU A 320 -4.29 30.49 24.98
C GLU A 320 -4.88 31.19 23.73
N PHE A 321 -6.18 31.50 23.78
CA PHE A 321 -6.91 32.07 22.65
C PHE A 321 -6.31 33.40 22.15
N ASN A 322 -5.81 34.24 23.06
CA ASN A 322 -5.31 35.58 22.70
C ASN A 322 -3.94 35.55 21.99
N SER A 323 -3.10 34.54 22.27
CA SER A 323 -1.77 34.39 21.62
C SER A 323 -1.81 33.50 20.39
N GLU A 324 -2.76 32.55 20.32
CA GLU A 324 -2.86 31.56 19.23
C GLU A 324 -4.13 31.71 18.37
N ASN A 325 -4.77 32.89 18.36
CA ASN A 325 -6.02 33.13 17.63
C ASN A 325 -5.93 32.72 16.14
N ASN A 326 -4.83 33.06 15.45
CA ASN A 326 -4.63 32.68 14.05
C ASN A 326 -4.57 31.16 13.84
N ARG A 327 -4.07 30.41 14.83
CA ARG A 327 -4.03 28.95 14.81
C ARG A 327 -5.43 28.36 14.99
N PHE A 328 -6.22 28.90 15.91
CA PHE A 328 -7.62 28.50 16.10
C PHE A 328 -8.49 28.85 14.89
N VAL A 329 -8.29 30.02 14.28
CA VAL A 329 -8.95 30.40 13.03
C VAL A 329 -8.60 29.43 11.91
N SER A 330 -7.32 29.07 11.76
CA SER A 330 -6.88 28.10 10.75
C SER A 330 -7.50 26.72 10.98
N MET A 331 -7.47 26.20 12.21
CA MET A 331 -8.07 24.90 12.55
C MET A 331 -9.59 24.91 12.32
N TYR A 332 -10.26 26.00 12.73
CA TYR A 332 -11.69 26.16 12.49
C TYR A 332 -12.02 26.22 11.00
N GLN A 333 -11.21 26.94 10.21
CA GLN A 333 -11.40 27.03 8.76
C GLN A 333 -11.13 25.70 8.07
N GLU A 334 -10.09 24.97 8.47
CA GLU A 334 -9.78 23.62 7.96
C GLU A 334 -10.92 22.65 8.27
N GLU A 335 -11.41 22.62 9.52
CA GLU A 335 -12.52 21.75 9.93
C GLU A 335 -13.83 22.16 9.21
N MET A 336 -14.08 23.46 9.03
CA MET A 336 -15.21 23.95 8.22
C MET A 336 -15.06 23.67 6.73
N GLU A 337 -13.86 23.69 6.16
CA GLU A 337 -13.59 23.36 4.75
C GLU A 337 -13.74 21.86 4.49
N THR A 338 -13.26 21.01 5.39
CA THR A 338 -13.52 19.56 5.38
C THR A 338 -15.02 19.29 5.40
N LEU A 339 -15.76 19.90 6.32
CA LEU A 339 -17.21 19.73 6.45
C LEU A 339 -18.00 20.31 5.26
N ARG A 340 -17.60 21.47 4.71
CA ARG A 340 -18.18 22.05 3.49
C ARG A 340 -17.80 21.26 2.23
N GLY A 341 -16.66 20.58 2.22
CA GLY A 341 -16.28 19.62 1.18
C GLY A 341 -17.28 18.48 1.11
N PHE A 342 -17.64 17.89 2.25
CA PHE A 342 -18.68 16.86 2.36
C PHE A 342 -20.05 17.36 1.92
N ALA A 343 -20.46 18.58 2.28
CA ALA A 343 -21.73 19.17 1.83
C ALA A 343 -21.77 19.41 0.30
N ARG A 344 -20.64 19.75 -0.33
CA ARG A 344 -20.55 19.95 -1.79
C ARG A 344 -20.66 18.64 -2.57
N ILE A 345 -20.08 17.55 -2.05
CA ILE A 345 -20.20 16.21 -2.63
C ILE A 345 -21.69 15.78 -2.63
N ARG A 346 -22.38 15.97 -1.49
CA ARG A 346 -23.83 15.73 -1.35
C ARG A 346 -24.70 16.56 -2.29
N ALA A 347 -24.34 17.82 -2.54
CA ALA A 347 -25.07 18.70 -3.47
C ALA A 347 -24.89 18.30 -4.94
N ALA A 348 -23.72 17.77 -5.32
CA ALA A 348 -23.45 17.28 -6.67
C ALA A 348 -24.20 15.96 -6.96
N GLU A 349 -24.37 15.11 -5.96
CA GLU A 349 -25.09 13.83 -6.09
C GLU A 349 -26.61 14.00 -6.13
N SER A 350 -27.16 14.91 -5.32
CA SER A 350 -28.58 15.26 -5.37
C SER A 350 -29.00 15.89 -6.71
N TYR A 351 -28.13 16.66 -7.37
CA TYR A 351 -28.39 17.15 -8.73
C TYR A 351 -28.42 16.02 -9.78
N ARG A 352 -27.59 14.97 -9.58
CA ARG A 352 -27.56 13.76 -10.42
C ARG A 352 -28.81 12.92 -10.23
N GLU A 353 -29.30 12.77 -8.99
CA GLU A 353 -30.57 12.09 -8.70
C GLU A 353 -31.80 12.86 -9.18
N VAL A 354 -31.81 14.20 -9.10
CA VAL A 354 -32.92 15.02 -9.61
C VAL A 354 -32.97 14.99 -11.14
N ALA A 355 -31.81 15.01 -11.82
CA ALA A 355 -31.74 14.84 -13.27
C ALA A 355 -32.18 13.44 -13.75
N LEU A 356 -31.98 12.40 -12.93
CA LEU A 356 -32.48 11.04 -13.18
C LEU A 356 -33.98 10.88 -12.86
N LYS A 357 -34.47 11.49 -11.78
CA LYS A 357 -35.90 11.45 -11.38
C LYS A 357 -36.80 12.26 -12.31
N ALA A 358 -36.30 13.31 -12.96
CA ALA A 358 -37.05 14.05 -13.97
C ALA A 358 -37.37 13.24 -15.26
N ARG A 359 -36.77 12.05 -15.42
CA ARG A 359 -37.05 11.12 -16.53
C ARG A 359 -38.02 9.97 -16.20
N GLN A 360 -38.46 9.83 -14.95
CA GLN A 360 -39.42 8.80 -14.54
C GLN A 360 -40.80 9.39 -14.26
N HIS A 361 -41.58 9.60 -15.32
CA HIS A 361 -43.00 9.93 -15.22
C HIS A 361 -43.85 8.86 -15.93
N PHE A 362 -44.50 8.03 -15.11
CA PHE A 362 -45.66 7.14 -15.37
C PHE A 362 -45.93 6.73 -16.83
N ASP A 363 -45.31 5.63 -17.20
CA ASP A 363 -45.47 4.91 -18.45
C ASP A 363 -46.73 4.02 -18.41
N ARG A 364 -47.46 3.93 -19.53
CA ARG A 364 -48.67 3.10 -19.67
C ARG A 364 -48.41 1.63 -19.30
N GLU A 365 -47.25 1.12 -19.67
CA GLU A 365 -46.81 -0.27 -19.43
C GLU A 365 -46.73 -0.59 -17.93
N THR A 366 -46.30 0.37 -17.11
CA THR A 366 -46.23 0.20 -15.65
C THR A 366 -47.61 0.12 -15.01
N ILE A 367 -48.60 0.86 -15.52
CA ILE A 367 -49.99 0.83 -15.01
C ILE A 367 -50.71 -0.44 -15.45
N GLU A 368 -50.53 -0.86 -16.71
CA GLU A 368 -51.10 -2.11 -17.21
C GLU A 368 -50.53 -3.33 -16.47
N THR A 369 -49.24 -3.32 -16.13
CA THR A 369 -48.60 -4.37 -15.34
C THR A 369 -49.20 -4.47 -13.94
N LYS A 370 -49.35 -3.34 -13.23
CA LYS A 370 -49.93 -3.34 -11.88
C LYS A 370 -51.40 -3.77 -11.84
N TYR A 371 -52.18 -3.45 -12.87
CA TYR A 371 -53.55 -3.94 -12.99
C TYR A 371 -53.61 -5.44 -13.26
N ALA A 372 -52.75 -5.96 -14.15
CA ALA A 372 -52.68 -7.39 -14.45
C ALA A 372 -52.31 -8.25 -13.22
N PHE A 373 -51.54 -7.69 -12.29
CA PHE A 373 -51.19 -8.33 -11.02
C PHE A 373 -52.18 -8.05 -9.88
N GLY A 374 -53.31 -7.39 -10.15
CA GLY A 374 -54.36 -7.13 -9.17
C GLY A 374 -54.01 -6.09 -8.10
N GLU A 375 -52.93 -5.33 -8.31
CA GLU A 375 -52.49 -4.26 -7.40
C GLU A 375 -53.30 -2.96 -7.56
N LEU A 376 -54.14 -2.90 -8.59
CA LEU A 376 -55.04 -1.78 -8.86
C LEU A 376 -56.46 -2.28 -9.00
N THR A 377 -57.40 -1.54 -8.41
CA THR A 377 -58.82 -1.74 -8.69
C THR A 377 -59.16 -1.22 -10.09
N GLU A 378 -60.26 -1.71 -10.66
CA GLU A 378 -60.70 -1.32 -12.02
C GLU A 378 -60.97 0.20 -12.14
N GLU A 379 -61.46 0.83 -11.06
CA GLU A 379 -61.62 2.29 -10.98
C GLU A 379 -60.27 3.05 -10.94
N GLU A 380 -59.29 2.55 -10.19
CA GLU A 380 -57.97 3.17 -10.09
C GLU A 380 -57.18 3.05 -11.40
N TYR A 381 -57.24 1.88 -12.04
CA TYR A 381 -56.68 1.65 -13.36
C TYR A 381 -57.32 2.58 -14.40
N GLY A 382 -58.66 2.66 -14.42
CA GLY A 382 -59.40 3.56 -15.31
C GLY A 382 -59.02 5.03 -15.14
N ARG A 383 -58.82 5.49 -13.89
CA ARG A 383 -58.39 6.87 -13.59
C ARG A 383 -56.99 7.17 -14.12
N LEU A 384 -56.05 6.25 -13.92
CA LEU A 384 -54.64 6.43 -14.29
C LEU A 384 -54.42 6.39 -15.81
N ILE A 385 -55.11 5.51 -16.53
CA ILE A 385 -55.08 5.47 -18.00
C ILE A 385 -55.68 6.74 -18.60
N ARG A 386 -56.77 7.26 -18.02
CA ARG A 386 -57.41 8.50 -18.47
C ARG A 386 -56.50 9.72 -18.27
N GLN A 387 -55.78 9.79 -17.14
CA GLN A 387 -54.74 10.82 -16.91
C GLN A 387 -53.58 10.75 -17.90
N ILE A 388 -53.20 9.57 -18.39
CA ILE A 388 -52.18 9.43 -19.44
C ILE A 388 -52.72 9.88 -20.81
N GLN A 389 -53.99 9.61 -21.10
CA GLN A 389 -54.63 10.03 -22.36
C GLN A 389 -54.86 11.55 -22.39
N GLU A 390 -55.28 12.16 -21.27
CA GLU A 390 -55.44 13.60 -21.12
C GLU A 390 -54.12 14.37 -21.24
N ARG A 391 -52.98 13.73 -20.93
CA ARG A 391 -51.64 14.31 -21.12
C ARG A 391 -51.11 14.21 -22.56
N LYS A 392 -51.79 13.47 -23.44
CA LYS A 392 -51.43 13.34 -24.87
C LYS A 392 -52.25 14.24 -25.80
N GLN A 393 -53.30 14.89 -25.29
CA GLN A 393 -53.94 16.04 -25.93
C GLN A 393 -53.24 17.32 -25.48
#